data_AF-A0A0N8PW71-F1
#
_entry.id   AF-A0A0N8PW71-F1
#
_cell.length_a   1.000
_cell.length_b   1.000
_cell.length_c   1.000
_cell.angle_alpha   90.00
_cell.angle_beta   90.00
_cell.angle_gamma   90.00
#
_symmetry.space_group_name_H-M   'P 1'
#
loop_
_entity.id
_entity.type
_entity.pdbx_description
1 polymer ?
#
loop_
_entity_poly.entity_id
_entity_poly.type
_entity_poly.pdbx_seq_one_letter_code
_entity_poly.pdbx_strand_id
1 'polypeptide(L)' 'MVAGAAISDKEDEVLLSDKLIDALNIALERPGEGLWRFADEPTSKTRKTRKVVNQA' A
#
# COMPACT_ATOMS: atom_id res chain seq x y z
N MET A 1 -16.93 -2.16 -12.32
CA MET A 1 -16.45 -1.51 -11.09
C MET A 1 -15.09 -0.89 -11.35
N VAL A 2 -14.76 0.25 -10.75
CA VAL A 2 -13.51 0.99 -11.02
C VAL A 2 -12.50 0.73 -9.92
N ALA A 3 -11.25 0.44 -10.30
CA ALA A 3 -10.10 0.40 -9.42
C ALA A 3 -9.20 1.60 -9.76
N GLY A 4 -8.61 2.24 -8.76
CA GLY A 4 -7.80 3.43 -8.97
C GLY A 4 -6.87 3.75 -7.81
N ALA A 5 -5.94 4.66 -8.12
CA ALA A 5 -5.01 5.26 -7.19
C ALA A 5 -5.14 6.79 -7.27
N ALA A 6 -4.90 7.48 -6.16
CA ALA A 6 -4.91 8.94 -6.10
C ALA A 6 -3.62 9.45 -5.45
N ILE A 7 -3.11 10.55 -5.99
CA ILE A 7 -2.01 11.32 -5.42
C ILE A 7 -2.62 12.59 -4.83
N SER A 8 -2.29 12.89 -3.58
CA SER A 8 -2.82 14.02 -2.81
C SER A 8 -1.65 14.78 -2.20
N ASP A 9 -1.74 16.11 -2.16
CA ASP A 9 -0.79 16.98 -1.44
C ASP A 9 -0.94 16.89 0.08
N LYS A 10 -2.04 16.29 0.57
CA LYS A 10 -2.33 16.09 1.99
C LYS A 10 -1.78 14.79 2.56
N GLU A 11 -1.29 13.89 1.70
CA GLU A 11 -0.83 12.56 2.09
C GLU A 11 0.61 12.35 1.61
N ASP A 12 1.44 11.76 2.47
CA ASP A 12 2.83 11.41 2.11
C ASP A 12 2.92 10.20 1.16
N GLU A 13 1.83 9.46 0.99
CA GLU A 13 1.78 8.17 0.28
C GLU A 13 0.60 8.13 -0.71
N VAL A 14 0.73 7.31 -1.76
CA VAL A 14 -0.34 7.11 -2.76
C VAL A 14 -1.52 6.40 -2.10
N LEU A 15 -2.73 6.94 -2.29
CA LEU A 15 -3.96 6.33 -1.81
C LEU A 15 -4.46 5.28 -2.81
N LEU A 16 -4.66 4.05 -2.34
CA LEU A 16 -5.22 2.96 -3.13
C LEU A 16 -6.68 2.73 -2.74
N SER A 17 -7.57 2.63 -3.73
CA SER A 17 -8.94 2.18 -3.49
C SER A 17 -8.97 0.72 -3.01
N ASP A 18 -10.00 0.36 -2.25
CA ASP A 18 -10.25 -1.02 -1.81
C ASP A 18 -10.29 -2.01 -2.99
N LYS A 19 -10.89 -1.61 -4.12
CA LYS A 19 -10.92 -2.40 -5.36
C LYS A 19 -9.55 -2.61 -5.98
N LEU A 20 -8.66 -1.62 -5.89
CA LEU A 20 -7.29 -1.79 -6.38
C LEU A 20 -6.47 -2.68 -5.44
N ILE A 21 -6.66 -2.56 -4.12
CA ILE A 21 -6.02 -3.42 -3.11
C ILE A 21 -6.42 -4.89 -3.34
N ASP A 22 -7.71 -5.15 -3.53
CA ASP A 22 -8.26 -6.49 -3.83
C ASP A 22 -7.74 -7.03 -5.17
N ALA A 23 -7.78 -6.22 -6.24
CA ALA A 23 -7.29 -6.63 -7.56
C ALA A 23 -5.79 -6.95 -7.59
N LEU A 24 -4.99 -6.29 -6.74
CA LEU A 24 -3.56 -6.54 -6.59
C LEU A 24 -3.25 -7.68 -5.59
N ASN A 25 -4.28 -8.29 -5.00
CA ASN A 25 -4.17 -9.31 -3.97
C ASN A 25 -3.33 -8.87 -2.77
N ILE A 26 -3.52 -7.62 -2.31
CA ILE A 26 -2.76 -7.05 -1.19
C ILE A 26 -3.53 -7.26 0.13
N ALA A 27 -2.85 -7.82 1.12
CA ALA A 27 -3.30 -7.84 2.51
C ALA A 27 -2.61 -6.71 3.29
N LEU A 28 -3.42 -5.85 3.92
CA LEU A 28 -2.94 -4.80 4.83
C LEU A 28 -2.74 -5.37 6.23
N GLU A 29 -1.50 -5.35 6.72
CA GLU A 29 -1.16 -5.89 8.05
C GLU A 29 -1.19 -4.77 9.11
N ARG A 30 -0.49 -3.65 8.84
CA ARG A 30 -0.51 -2.44 9.68
C ARG A 30 -0.42 -1.21 8.78
N PRO A 31 -1.54 -0.72 8.23
CA PRO A 31 -1.53 0.35 7.20
C PRO A 31 -0.96 1.68 7.70
N GLY A 32 -1.20 2.05 8.96
CA GLY A 32 -0.58 3.26 9.57
C GLY A 32 0.94 3.16 9.72
N GLU A 33 1.51 1.95 9.60
CA GLU A 33 2.95 1.73 9.50
C GLU A 33 3.36 1.36 8.07
N GLY A 34 2.48 1.36 7.08
CA GLY A 34 2.81 0.91 5.73
C GLY A 34 3.27 -0.55 5.66
N LEU A 35 2.77 -1.43 6.55
CA LEU A 35 3.06 -2.87 6.49
C LEU A 35 1.98 -3.63 5.73
N TRP A 36 2.40 -4.43 4.75
CA TRP A 36 1.51 -5.19 3.85
C TRP A 36 2.19 -6.44 3.29
N ARG A 37 1.44 -7.33 2.66
CA ARG A 37 1.97 -8.48 1.89
C ARG A 37 1.02 -8.85 0.75
N PHE A 38 1.42 -9.73 -0.15
CA PHE A 38 0.43 -10.39 -1.01
C PHE A 38 -0.36 -11.40 -0.18
N ALA A 39 -1.66 -11.50 -0.42
CA ALA A 39 -2.55 -12.30 0.41
C ALA A 39 -2.22 -13.80 0.32
N ASP A 40 -1.66 -14.25 -0.81
CA ASP A 40 -1.20 -15.62 -1.06
C ASP A 40 0.17 -15.96 -0.45
N GLU A 41 0.85 -14.98 0.17
CA GLU A 41 2.15 -15.20 0.81
C GLU A 41 2.03 -15.49 2.32
N PRO A 42 2.98 -16.26 2.89
CA PRO A 42 3.05 -16.43 4.33
C PRO A 42 3.29 -15.09 5.05
N THR A 43 2.85 -15.00 6.31
CA THR A 43 2.97 -13.79 7.15
C THR A 43 4.42 -13.33 7.35
N SER A 44 5.39 -14.24 7.22
CA SER A 44 6.82 -13.94 7.26
C SER A 44 7.32 -13.06 6.10
N LYS A 45 6.55 -12.92 5.01
CA LYS A 45 6.89 -12.08 3.85
C LYS A 45 6.25 -10.68 3.91
N THR A 46 6.10 -10.14 5.10
CA THR A 46 5.62 -8.76 5.28
C THR A 46 6.61 -7.76 4.67
N ARG A 47 6.08 -6.79 3.92
CA ARG A 47 6.78 -5.68 3.27
C ARG A 47 6.45 -4.37 3.98
N LYS A 48 7.34 -3.39 3.82
CA LYS A 48 7.20 -2.02 4.31
C LYS A 48 7.20 -1.05 3.13
N THR A 49 6.26 -0.11 3.08
CA THR A 49 6.30 0.98 2.11
C THR A 49 7.57 1.81 2.32
N ARG A 50 8.30 2.06 1.24
CA ARG A 50 9.51 2.90 1.28
C ARG A 50 9.10 4.33 0.97
N LYS A 51 9.30 5.24 1.92
CA LYS A 51 9.30 6.67 1.64
C LYS A 51 10.63 7.02 0.97
N VAL A 52 10.59 7.57 -0.23
CA VAL A 52 11.78 8.16 -0.84
C VAL A 52 11.97 9.50 -0.15
N VAL A 53 12.94 9.58 0.76
CA VAL A 53 13.37 10.87 1.31
C VAL A 53 14.15 11.54 0.19
N ASN A 54 13.60 12.61 -0.37
CA ASN A 54 14.39 13.51 -1.22
C ASN A 54 15.44 14.14 -0.30
N GLN A 55 16.68 13.64 -0.38
CA GLN A 55 17.83 14.33 0.21
C GLN A 55 18.04 15.60 -0.60
N ALA A 56 17.66 16.73 0.01
CA ALA A 56 18.05 18.06 -0.43
C ALA A 56 19.47 18.37 0.05
#